data_AF-A0A2S0REE7-F1
#
_entry.id   AF-A0A2S0REE7-F1
#
_cell.length_a   1.000
_cell.length_b   1.000
_cell.length_c   1.000
_cell.angle_alpha   90.00
_cell.angle_beta   90.00
_cell.angle_gamma   90.00
#
_symmetry.space_group_name_H-M   'P 1'
#
loop_
_entity.id
_entity.type
_entity.pdbx_description
1 polymer ?
#
loop_
_entity_poly.entity_id
_entity_poly.type
_entity_poly.pdbx_seq_one_letter_code
_entity_poly.pdbx_strand_id
1 'polypeptide(L)'
;MKTNYLLSGFAVMALGFASCKSDGEQKAEKTVDSYEKYADSVSSVAVADAKTNWAAIEAEYSQRTAEAEAALAEFKDKAAAEARIEKAKAKYTELKTQVDAEVAKTATAASTTPDRKQVLRDSYFGAGKIGEDMNFSWVNKDNILKVYNDFYNEFDANKDSYSREDFDEIKAMYEALDAHKNTVEKEGLSSRDNRKIAELKFKFAPKFKWERMGAKAEENADAKK
;
A
#
# COMPACT_ATOMS: atom_id res chain seq x y z
N MET A 1 -0.48 58.99 75.93
CA MET A 1 0.42 57.96 75.37
C MET A 1 -0.41 56.93 74.62
N LYS A 2 0.11 56.47 73.47
CA LYS A 2 -0.28 55.27 72.67
C LYS A 2 -1.36 55.42 71.57
N THR A 3 -0.86 55.82 70.41
CA THR A 3 -0.99 55.27 69.03
C THR A 3 -1.85 54.02 68.80
N ASN A 4 -2.58 53.97 67.67
CA ASN A 4 -2.61 52.90 66.64
C ASN A 4 -3.61 53.25 65.49
N TYR A 5 -3.14 53.56 64.27
CA TYR A 5 -3.10 52.73 63.02
C TYR A 5 -4.47 52.54 62.31
N LEU A 6 -4.66 53.17 61.13
CA LEU A 6 -4.77 52.57 59.77
C LEU A 6 -6.01 51.66 59.57
N LEU A 7 -6.92 51.84 58.61
CA LEU A 7 -6.69 51.82 57.15
C LEU A 7 -7.96 52.25 56.39
N SER A 8 -7.75 53.04 55.34
CA SER A 8 -8.73 53.41 54.31
C SER A 8 -9.40 52.19 53.66
N GLY A 9 -10.73 52.16 53.65
CA GLY A 9 -11.51 51.25 52.82
C GLY A 9 -11.52 51.71 51.37
N PHE A 10 -10.59 51.20 50.56
CA PHE A 10 -10.65 51.32 49.11
C PHE A 10 -11.48 50.13 48.59
N ALA A 11 -12.73 50.40 48.21
CA ALA A 11 -13.55 49.44 47.49
C ALA A 11 -12.94 49.26 46.09
N VAL A 12 -12.15 48.20 45.90
CA VAL A 12 -11.73 47.74 44.58
C VAL A 12 -12.98 47.20 43.90
N MET A 13 -13.65 48.06 43.11
CA MET A 13 -14.52 47.58 42.05
C MET A 13 -13.63 46.82 41.08
N ALA A 14 -13.65 45.49 41.21
CA ALA A 14 -13.24 44.62 40.12
C ALA A 14 -14.17 44.93 38.96
N LEU A 15 -13.70 45.76 38.02
CA LEU A 15 -14.26 45.85 36.69
C LEU A 15 -14.12 44.45 36.10
N GLY A 16 -15.18 43.66 36.21
CA GLY A 16 -15.33 42.46 35.42
C GLY A 16 -15.23 42.90 33.97
N PHE A 17 -14.12 42.58 33.33
CA PHE A 17 -14.01 42.61 31.88
C PHE A 17 -15.03 41.60 31.36
N ALA A 18 -16.27 42.05 31.17
CA ALA A 18 -17.17 41.42 30.23
C ALA A 18 -16.45 41.53 28.87
N SER A 19 -15.69 40.50 28.53
CA SER A 19 -14.95 40.41 27.28
C SER A 19 -15.97 40.35 26.14
N CYS A 20 -16.41 41.51 25.68
CA CYS A 20 -17.03 41.64 24.38
C CYS A 20 -15.92 41.34 23.36
N LYS A 21 -15.91 40.10 22.84
CA LYS A 21 -15.12 39.74 21.66
C LYS A 21 -15.37 40.76 20.56
N SER A 22 -14.31 41.27 19.95
CA SER A 22 -14.45 42.19 18.80
C SER A 22 -15.16 41.48 17.64
N ASP A 23 -15.73 42.24 16.71
CA ASP A 23 -16.33 41.66 15.50
C ASP A 23 -15.31 40.83 14.69
N GLY A 24 -14.02 41.19 14.74
CA GLY A 24 -12.91 40.42 14.18
C GLY A 24 -12.71 39.07 14.90
N GLU A 25 -12.65 39.08 16.23
CA GLU A 25 -12.48 37.88 17.05
C GLU A 25 -13.69 36.93 16.92
N GLN A 26 -14.92 37.46 16.78
CA GLN A 26 -16.12 36.65 16.52
C GLN A 26 -16.11 36.00 15.13
N LYS A 27 -15.64 36.71 14.09
CA LYS A 27 -15.47 36.13 12.75
C LYS A 27 -14.40 35.06 12.75
N ALA A 28 -13.28 35.32 13.43
CA ALA A 28 -12.19 34.37 13.56
C ALA A 28 -12.60 33.10 14.30
N GLU A 29 -13.40 33.22 15.37
CA GLU A 29 -14.01 32.08 16.07
C GLU A 29 -14.86 31.23 15.11
N LYS A 30 -15.71 31.87 14.30
CA LYS A 30 -16.54 31.16 13.32
C LYS A 30 -15.70 30.42 12.27
N THR A 31 -14.59 31.01 11.83
CA THR A 31 -13.66 30.38 10.89
C THR A 31 -13.03 29.12 11.51
N VAL A 32 -12.52 29.22 12.75
CA VAL A 32 -11.94 28.08 13.47
C VAL A 32 -12.99 27.00 13.76
N ASP A 33 -14.20 27.40 14.18
CA ASP A 33 -15.34 26.49 14.37
C ASP A 33 -15.71 25.75 13.09
N SER A 34 -15.74 26.46 11.95
CA SER A 34 -16.05 25.86 10.66
C SER A 34 -14.97 24.87 10.22
N TYR A 35 -13.70 25.19 10.50
CA TYR A 35 -12.59 24.28 10.21
C TYR A 35 -12.65 23.02 11.07
N GLU A 36 -12.88 23.15 12.38
CA GLU A 36 -13.03 21.98 13.28
C GLU A 36 -14.21 21.09 12.85
N LYS A 37 -15.37 21.69 12.55
CA LYS A 37 -16.54 20.93 12.07
C LYS A 37 -16.26 20.21 10.75
N TYR A 38 -15.53 20.85 9.84
CA TYR A 38 -15.13 20.22 8.58
C TYR A 38 -14.18 19.04 8.83
N ALA A 39 -13.13 19.23 9.63
CA ALA A 39 -12.20 18.16 10.01
C ALA A 39 -12.92 16.97 10.67
N ASP A 40 -13.89 17.26 11.55
CA ASP A 40 -14.74 16.24 12.18
C ASP A 40 -15.60 15.51 11.15
N SER A 41 -16.25 16.26 10.27
CA SER A 41 -17.07 15.70 9.20
C SER A 41 -16.26 14.77 8.30
N VAL A 42 -15.11 15.21 7.78
CA VAL A 42 -14.29 14.37 6.89
C VAL A 42 -13.71 13.16 7.62
N SER A 43 -13.35 13.29 8.91
CA SER A 43 -12.87 12.16 9.71
C SER A 43 -13.95 11.10 10.00
N SER A 44 -15.23 11.46 9.83
CA SER A 44 -16.36 10.52 9.97
C SER A 44 -16.80 9.87 8.67
N VAL A 45 -16.26 10.30 7.52
CA VAL A 45 -16.53 9.70 6.21
C VAL A 45 -15.86 8.33 6.13
N ALA A 46 -16.55 7.34 5.56
CA ALA A 46 -15.95 6.04 5.33
C ALA A 46 -14.71 6.15 4.42
N VAL A 47 -13.64 5.44 4.74
CA VAL A 47 -12.35 5.56 4.03
C VAL A 47 -12.49 5.31 2.53
N ALA A 48 -13.41 4.41 2.12
CA ALA A 48 -13.70 4.14 0.70
C ALA A 48 -14.31 5.35 -0.03
N ASP A 49 -15.22 6.08 0.62
CA ASP A 49 -15.86 7.28 0.06
C ASP A 49 -14.88 8.47 0.08
N ALA A 50 -14.07 8.57 1.13
CA ALA A 50 -13.01 9.57 1.25
C ALA A 50 -11.96 9.39 0.15
N LYS A 51 -11.55 8.15 -0.14
CA LYS A 51 -10.64 7.82 -1.24
C LYS A 51 -11.20 8.27 -2.60
N THR A 52 -12.48 7.99 -2.87
CA THR A 52 -13.13 8.38 -4.14
C THR A 52 -13.13 9.90 -4.35
N ASN A 53 -13.26 10.65 -3.26
CA ASN A 53 -13.36 12.12 -3.28
C ASN A 53 -12.09 12.82 -2.78
N TRP A 54 -10.96 12.11 -2.73
CA TRP A 54 -9.78 12.54 -1.98
C TRP A 54 -9.23 13.91 -2.42
N ALA A 55 -9.18 14.15 -3.74
CA ALA A 55 -8.70 15.42 -4.28
C ALA A 55 -9.57 16.62 -3.87
N ALA A 56 -10.89 16.43 -3.78
CA ALA A 56 -11.81 17.48 -3.32
C ALA A 56 -11.65 17.73 -1.82
N ILE A 57 -11.53 16.65 -1.04
CA ILE A 57 -11.31 16.70 0.42
C ILE A 57 -10.01 17.44 0.74
N GLU A 58 -8.92 17.14 0.02
CA GLU A 58 -7.60 17.75 0.23
C GLU A 58 -7.59 19.24 -0.16
N ALA A 59 -8.22 19.60 -1.28
CA ALA A 59 -8.33 20.99 -1.71
C ALA A 59 -9.14 21.84 -0.70
N GLU A 60 -10.31 21.35 -0.27
CA GLU A 60 -11.15 22.06 0.69
C GLU A 60 -10.52 22.10 2.10
N TYR A 61 -9.84 21.03 2.51
CA TYR A 61 -9.09 21.01 3.77
C TYR A 61 -7.94 22.03 3.76
N SER A 62 -7.15 22.08 2.68
CA SER A 62 -6.02 23.01 2.55
C SER A 62 -6.49 24.46 2.62
N GLN A 63 -7.58 24.79 1.90
CA GLN A 63 -8.18 26.12 1.94
C GLN A 63 -8.62 26.50 3.36
N ARG A 64 -9.40 25.64 4.02
CA ARG A 64 -9.94 25.92 5.37
C ARG A 64 -8.86 25.99 6.44
N THR A 65 -7.78 25.22 6.29
CA THR A 65 -6.61 25.29 7.17
C THR A 65 -5.94 26.66 7.06
N ALA A 66 -5.70 27.14 5.83
CA ALA A 66 -5.10 28.44 5.59
C ALA A 66 -5.96 29.59 6.14
N GLU A 67 -7.29 29.51 5.98
CA GLU A 67 -8.24 30.49 6.52
C GLU A 67 -8.25 30.49 8.06
N ALA A 68 -8.22 29.31 8.70
CA ALA A 68 -8.20 29.18 10.16
C ALA A 68 -6.88 29.67 10.77
N GLU A 69 -5.75 29.37 10.13
CA GLU A 69 -4.43 29.87 10.56
C GLU A 69 -4.32 31.39 10.39
N ALA A 70 -4.84 31.95 9.29
CA ALA A 70 -4.89 33.39 9.11
C ALA A 70 -5.79 34.07 10.16
N ALA A 71 -6.90 33.43 10.52
CA ALA A 71 -7.84 33.94 11.53
C ALA A 71 -7.21 34.07 12.93
N LEU A 72 -6.15 33.32 13.24
CA LEU A 72 -5.40 33.46 14.50
C LEU A 72 -4.86 34.88 14.71
N ALA A 73 -4.68 35.69 13.66
CA ALA A 73 -4.25 37.09 13.77
C ALA A 73 -5.26 37.97 14.54
N GLU A 74 -6.55 37.63 14.49
CA GLU A 74 -7.64 38.41 15.08
C GLU A 74 -7.91 38.05 16.56
N PHE A 75 -7.32 36.96 17.05
CA PHE A 75 -7.46 36.54 18.44
C PHE A 75 -6.48 37.27 19.35
N LYS A 76 -6.98 37.78 20.48
CA LYS A 76 -6.16 38.35 21.55
C LYS A 76 -5.41 37.27 22.34
N ASP A 77 -6.07 36.13 22.57
CA ASP A 77 -5.48 34.91 23.12
C ASP A 77 -5.65 33.78 22.11
N LYS A 78 -4.54 33.30 21.59
CA LYS A 78 -4.49 32.33 20.49
C LYS A 78 -4.42 30.88 20.99
N ALA A 79 -4.05 30.65 22.25
CA ALA A 79 -3.68 29.32 22.72
C ALA A 79 -4.83 28.32 22.58
N ALA A 80 -6.06 28.74 22.89
CA ALA A 80 -7.24 27.90 22.74
C ALA A 80 -7.58 27.62 21.26
N ALA A 81 -7.46 28.61 20.39
CA ALA A 81 -7.73 28.46 18.96
C ALA A 81 -6.67 27.61 18.25
N GLU A 82 -5.39 27.80 18.59
CA GLU A 82 -4.26 26.99 18.11
C GLU A 82 -4.44 25.51 18.49
N ALA A 83 -4.79 25.22 19.75
CA ALA A 83 -5.03 23.85 20.20
C ALA A 83 -6.17 23.16 19.41
N ARG A 84 -7.22 23.91 19.05
CA ARG A 84 -8.33 23.39 18.23
C ARG A 84 -7.89 23.13 16.78
N ILE A 85 -7.08 24.03 16.20
CA ILE A 85 -6.52 23.85 14.85
C ILE A 85 -5.63 22.61 14.80
N GLU A 86 -4.72 22.44 15.78
CA GLU A 86 -3.83 21.28 15.83
C GLU A 86 -4.58 19.96 16.03
N LYS A 87 -5.63 19.97 16.86
CA LYS A 87 -6.51 18.81 17.01
C LYS A 87 -7.22 18.44 15.70
N ALA A 88 -7.70 19.43 14.95
CA ALA A 88 -8.31 19.22 13.64
C ALA A 88 -7.29 18.70 12.61
N LYS A 89 -6.05 19.20 12.64
CA LYS A 89 -4.95 18.69 11.80
C LYS A 89 -4.61 17.23 12.08
N ALA A 90 -4.60 16.84 13.35
CA ALA A 90 -4.37 15.45 13.74
C ALA A 90 -5.45 14.52 13.17
N LYS A 91 -6.73 14.92 13.22
CA LYS A 91 -7.85 14.16 12.65
C LYS A 91 -7.73 13.98 11.14
N TYR A 92 -7.34 15.03 10.41
CA TYR A 92 -7.10 14.92 8.97
C TYR A 92 -5.91 14.03 8.64
N THR A 93 -4.82 14.12 9.41
CA THR A 93 -3.62 13.29 9.22
C THR A 93 -3.93 11.82 9.43
N GLU A 94 -4.77 11.49 10.40
CA GLU A 94 -5.28 10.13 10.61
C GLU A 94 -6.09 9.65 9.41
N LEU A 95 -7.04 10.44 8.92
CA LEU A 95 -7.80 10.11 7.71
C LEU A 95 -6.89 9.90 6.50
N LYS A 96 -5.92 10.79 6.27
CA LYS A 96 -4.93 10.67 5.20
C LYS A 96 -4.16 9.36 5.30
N THR A 97 -3.71 9.01 6.51
CA THR A 97 -3.01 7.75 6.75
C THR A 97 -3.89 6.54 6.43
N GLN A 98 -5.17 6.58 6.80
CA GLN A 98 -6.13 5.53 6.48
C GLN A 98 -6.41 5.41 4.98
N VAL A 99 -6.55 6.55 4.28
CA VAL A 99 -6.72 6.58 2.82
C VAL A 99 -5.46 6.08 2.12
N ASP A 100 -4.26 6.50 2.52
CA ASP A 100 -3.00 6.02 1.97
C ASP A 100 -2.81 4.51 2.20
N ALA A 101 -3.20 4.01 3.38
CA ALA A 101 -3.18 2.58 3.68
C ALA A 101 -4.20 1.79 2.83
N GLU A 102 -5.40 2.32 2.60
CA GLU A 102 -6.40 1.72 1.70
C GLU A 102 -5.98 1.82 0.23
N VAL A 103 -5.34 2.92 -0.19
CA VAL A 103 -4.72 3.04 -1.52
C VAL A 103 -3.63 1.98 -1.67
N ALA A 104 -2.74 1.80 -0.69
CA ALA A 104 -1.71 0.76 -0.71
C ALA A 104 -2.29 -0.66 -0.73
N LYS A 105 -3.31 -0.95 0.10
CA LYS A 105 -4.04 -2.23 0.07
C LYS A 105 -4.72 -2.47 -1.27
N THR A 106 -5.33 -1.44 -1.85
CA THR A 106 -5.90 -1.55 -3.19
C THR A 106 -4.85 -1.56 -4.28
N ALA A 107 -3.64 -1.03 -4.11
CA ALA A 107 -2.55 -1.19 -5.06
C ALA A 107 -2.02 -2.64 -5.04
N THR A 108 -2.02 -3.29 -3.87
CA THR A 108 -1.77 -4.75 -3.77
C THR A 108 -2.95 -5.60 -4.23
N ALA A 109 -4.17 -5.05 -4.35
CA ALA A 109 -5.38 -5.76 -4.79
C ALA A 109 -5.88 -5.37 -6.19
N ALA A 110 -5.37 -4.30 -6.80
CA ALA A 110 -5.74 -3.76 -8.12
C ALA A 110 -4.83 -4.28 -9.25
N SER A 111 -4.12 -5.38 -9.01
CA SER A 111 -3.70 -6.30 -10.07
C SER A 111 -4.91 -7.13 -10.53
N THR A 112 -6.00 -6.47 -10.94
CA THR A 112 -7.21 -7.13 -11.47
C THR A 112 -7.12 -7.40 -12.98
N THR A 113 -5.97 -7.15 -13.59
CA THR A 113 -5.45 -8.03 -14.64
C THR A 113 -4.47 -8.96 -13.92
N PRO A 114 -4.66 -10.30 -13.94
CA PRO A 114 -3.63 -11.16 -13.37
C PRO A 114 -2.34 -10.81 -14.10
N ASP A 115 -1.33 -10.36 -13.34
CA ASP A 115 0.02 -10.15 -13.82
C ASP A 115 0.33 -11.34 -14.74
N ARG A 116 0.74 -11.09 -15.99
CA ARG A 116 1.02 -12.17 -16.96
C ARG A 116 1.91 -13.25 -16.32
N LYS A 117 2.81 -12.85 -15.42
CA LYS A 117 3.62 -13.75 -14.62
C LYS A 117 2.82 -14.57 -13.61
N GLN A 118 1.83 -14.01 -12.93
CA GLN A 118 0.90 -14.77 -12.08
C GLN A 118 0.07 -15.76 -12.90
N VAL A 119 -0.39 -15.38 -14.10
CA VAL A 119 -1.09 -16.32 -15.01
C VAL A 119 -0.19 -17.52 -15.34
N LEU A 120 1.08 -17.27 -15.66
CA LEU A 120 2.06 -18.34 -15.90
C LEU A 120 2.27 -19.19 -14.64
N ARG A 121 2.50 -18.58 -13.47
CA ARG A 121 2.66 -19.33 -12.21
C ARG A 121 1.46 -20.24 -11.93
N ASP A 122 0.25 -19.73 -12.13
CA ASP A 122 -0.98 -20.47 -11.92
C ASP A 122 -1.18 -21.58 -12.96
N SER A 123 -0.76 -21.39 -14.22
CA SER A 123 -0.85 -22.44 -15.25
C SER A 123 0.12 -23.58 -15.00
N TYR A 124 1.34 -23.26 -14.54
CA TYR A 124 2.39 -24.25 -14.27
C TYR A 124 2.20 -25.02 -12.96
N PHE A 125 1.65 -24.39 -11.92
CA PHE A 125 1.61 -24.96 -10.56
C PHE A 125 0.21 -25.07 -9.95
N GLY A 126 -0.80 -24.50 -10.60
CA GLY A 126 -2.16 -24.37 -10.09
C GLY A 126 -2.38 -23.05 -9.35
N ALA A 127 -3.61 -22.53 -9.46
CA ALA A 127 -3.98 -21.23 -8.94
C ALA A 127 -3.63 -21.05 -7.45
N GLY A 128 -2.92 -19.97 -7.14
CA GLY A 128 -2.59 -19.56 -5.77
C GLY A 128 -1.55 -20.43 -5.06
N LYS A 129 -0.89 -21.37 -5.76
CA LYS A 129 0.17 -22.20 -5.17
C LYS A 129 1.52 -21.50 -5.08
N ILE A 130 1.81 -20.59 -6.00
CA ILE A 130 3.08 -19.88 -6.09
C ILE A 130 2.77 -18.40 -6.35
N GLY A 131 3.33 -17.53 -5.50
CA GLY A 131 3.31 -16.08 -5.68
C GLY A 131 4.66 -15.56 -6.21
N GLU A 132 4.86 -14.25 -6.11
CA GLU A 132 6.13 -13.59 -6.48
C GLU A 132 7.34 -14.08 -5.66
N ASP A 133 7.09 -14.62 -4.46
CA ASP A 133 8.11 -15.16 -3.56
C ASP A 133 8.69 -16.50 -4.02
N MET A 134 8.12 -17.12 -5.06
CA MET A 134 8.53 -18.41 -5.62
C MET A 134 8.63 -19.51 -4.55
N ASN A 135 7.70 -19.52 -3.59
CA ASN A 135 7.76 -20.41 -2.44
C ASN A 135 7.25 -21.82 -2.75
N PHE A 136 8.18 -22.76 -2.89
CA PHE A 136 7.89 -24.18 -3.14
C PHE A 136 7.75 -25.05 -1.88
N SER A 137 7.51 -24.48 -0.69
CA SER A 137 7.43 -25.26 0.56
C SER A 137 6.34 -26.35 0.59
N TRP A 138 5.34 -26.26 -0.28
CA TRP A 138 4.31 -27.30 -0.45
C TRP A 138 4.77 -28.48 -1.33
N VAL A 139 5.90 -28.33 -2.03
CA VAL A 139 6.55 -29.38 -2.81
C VAL A 139 7.45 -30.19 -1.89
N ASN A 140 7.28 -31.51 -1.91
CA ASN A 140 8.01 -32.45 -1.05
C ASN A 140 8.34 -33.73 -1.83
N LYS A 141 9.00 -34.69 -1.17
CA LYS A 141 9.47 -35.93 -1.81
C LYS A 141 8.35 -36.76 -2.46
N ASP A 142 7.12 -36.63 -1.99
CA ASP A 142 5.99 -37.44 -2.45
C ASP A 142 5.35 -36.85 -3.71
N ASN A 143 5.47 -35.53 -3.94
CA ASN A 143 4.84 -34.84 -5.07
C ASN A 143 5.82 -34.23 -6.09
N ILE A 144 7.10 -34.06 -5.77
CA ILE A 144 8.05 -33.31 -6.61
C ILE A 144 8.19 -33.88 -8.03
N LEU A 145 8.15 -35.20 -8.19
CA LEU A 145 8.17 -35.82 -9.52
C LEU A 145 6.96 -35.40 -10.36
N LYS A 146 5.78 -35.35 -9.74
CA LYS A 146 4.55 -34.90 -10.42
C LYS A 146 4.68 -33.43 -10.82
N VAL A 147 5.21 -32.59 -9.93
CA VAL A 147 5.42 -31.16 -10.20
C VAL A 147 6.35 -30.95 -11.41
N TYR A 148 7.48 -31.65 -11.48
CA TYR A 148 8.36 -31.58 -12.66
C TYR A 148 7.70 -32.08 -13.95
N ASN A 149 6.90 -33.15 -13.85
CA ASN A 149 6.20 -33.71 -15.00
C ASN A 149 5.14 -32.73 -15.53
N ASP A 150 4.33 -32.16 -14.64
CA ASP A 150 3.29 -31.18 -14.99
C ASP A 150 3.93 -29.91 -15.56
N PHE A 151 5.01 -29.43 -14.94
CA PHE A 151 5.79 -28.29 -15.46
C PHE A 151 6.27 -28.54 -16.89
N TYR A 152 6.84 -29.71 -17.16
CA TYR A 152 7.29 -30.07 -18.50
C TYR A 152 6.13 -30.12 -19.50
N ASN A 153 5.00 -30.73 -19.12
CA ASN A 153 3.84 -30.86 -20.00
C ASN A 153 3.19 -29.51 -20.33
N GLU A 154 3.05 -28.63 -19.34
CA GLU A 154 2.55 -27.27 -19.53
C GLU A 154 3.44 -26.49 -20.50
N PHE A 155 4.76 -26.58 -20.31
CA PHE A 155 5.71 -26.01 -21.26
C PHE A 155 5.57 -26.62 -22.66
N ASP A 156 5.55 -27.95 -22.76
CA ASP A 156 5.52 -28.67 -24.04
C ASP A 156 4.30 -28.29 -24.89
N ALA A 157 3.14 -28.14 -24.24
CA ALA A 157 1.86 -27.82 -24.87
C ALA A 157 1.75 -26.36 -25.33
N ASN A 158 2.41 -25.42 -24.64
CA ASN A 158 2.18 -23.99 -24.82
C ASN A 158 3.39 -23.19 -25.30
N LYS A 159 4.57 -23.83 -25.45
CA LYS A 159 5.84 -23.20 -25.84
C LYS A 159 5.77 -22.24 -27.03
N ASP A 160 4.90 -22.52 -28.01
CA ASP A 160 4.76 -21.74 -29.24
C ASP A 160 3.93 -20.46 -29.04
N SER A 161 3.30 -20.30 -27.87
CA SER A 161 2.48 -19.14 -27.50
C SER A 161 3.20 -18.12 -26.61
N TYR A 162 4.40 -18.44 -26.15
CA TYR A 162 5.12 -17.67 -25.15
C TYR A 162 5.94 -16.53 -25.78
N SER A 163 5.86 -15.35 -25.19
CA SER A 163 6.77 -14.24 -25.51
C SER A 163 8.15 -14.45 -24.89
N ARG A 164 9.12 -13.62 -25.26
CA ARG A 164 10.44 -13.58 -24.63
C ARG A 164 10.35 -13.38 -23.11
N GLU A 165 9.48 -12.48 -22.65
CA GLU A 165 9.24 -12.20 -21.23
C GLU A 165 8.65 -13.40 -20.52
N ASP A 166 7.74 -14.13 -21.18
CA ASP A 166 7.20 -15.38 -20.64
C ASP A 166 8.30 -16.42 -20.46
N PHE A 167 9.21 -16.58 -21.42
CA PHE A 167 10.37 -17.46 -21.27
C PHE A 167 11.29 -17.04 -20.11
N ASP A 168 11.44 -15.75 -19.84
CA ASP A 168 12.23 -15.26 -18.71
C ASP A 168 11.58 -15.62 -17.36
N GLU A 169 10.26 -15.53 -17.25
CA GLU A 169 9.51 -15.99 -16.06
C GLU A 169 9.54 -17.51 -15.90
N ILE A 170 9.34 -18.28 -16.98
CA ILE A 170 9.42 -19.75 -16.97
C ILE A 170 10.80 -20.22 -16.51
N LYS A 171 11.87 -19.53 -16.93
CA LYS A 171 13.23 -19.79 -16.44
C LYS A 171 13.32 -19.56 -14.93
N ALA A 172 12.82 -18.45 -14.43
CA ALA A 172 12.86 -18.13 -13.00
C ALA A 172 12.10 -19.17 -12.17
N MET A 173 10.90 -19.56 -12.60
CA MET A 173 10.11 -20.63 -11.97
C MET A 173 10.86 -21.97 -11.94
N TYR A 174 11.49 -22.35 -13.06
CA TYR A 174 12.28 -23.58 -13.15
C TYR A 174 13.50 -23.56 -12.24
N GLU A 175 14.25 -22.45 -12.19
CA GLU A 175 15.43 -22.31 -11.33
C GLU A 175 15.05 -22.35 -9.84
N ALA A 176 13.94 -21.74 -9.46
CA ALA A 176 13.43 -21.79 -8.09
C ALA A 176 12.97 -23.20 -7.69
N LEU A 177 12.25 -23.91 -8.57
CA LEU A 177 11.89 -25.31 -8.36
C LEU A 177 13.15 -26.20 -8.21
N ASP A 178 14.16 -25.98 -9.06
CA ASP A 178 15.40 -26.76 -9.01
C ASP A 178 16.25 -26.48 -7.78
N ALA A 179 16.22 -25.23 -7.28
CA ALA A 179 16.83 -24.88 -6.01
C ALA A 179 16.14 -25.62 -4.84
N HIS A 180 14.81 -25.63 -4.81
CA HIS A 180 14.01 -26.33 -3.79
C HIS A 180 14.20 -27.86 -3.85
N LYS A 181 14.41 -28.43 -5.04
CA LYS A 181 14.66 -29.86 -5.23
C LYS A 181 15.85 -30.37 -4.40
N ASN A 182 16.87 -29.54 -4.18
CA ASN A 182 18.01 -29.91 -3.32
C ASN A 182 17.60 -30.10 -1.84
N THR A 183 16.59 -29.38 -1.38
CA THR A 183 15.99 -29.56 -0.04
C THR A 183 15.24 -30.88 0.02
N VAL A 184 14.39 -31.13 -0.97
CA VAL A 184 13.59 -32.36 -1.07
C VAL A 184 14.46 -33.62 -1.21
N GLU A 185 15.63 -33.52 -1.86
CA GLU A 185 16.61 -34.61 -1.89
C GLU A 185 17.10 -35.00 -0.49
N LYS A 186 17.33 -34.02 0.39
CA LYS A 186 17.74 -34.26 1.77
C LYS A 186 16.62 -34.85 2.62
N GLU A 187 15.36 -34.62 2.26
CA GLU A 187 14.16 -35.18 2.91
C GLU A 187 13.89 -36.65 2.52
N GLY A 188 14.68 -37.21 1.61
CA GLY A 188 14.60 -38.62 1.23
C GLY A 188 13.87 -38.87 -0.09
N LEU A 189 14.09 -38.01 -1.10
CA LEU A 189 13.66 -38.28 -2.47
C LEU A 189 14.19 -39.62 -2.97
N SER A 190 13.32 -40.48 -3.51
CA SER A 190 13.73 -41.78 -4.00
C SER A 190 14.69 -41.66 -5.19
N SER A 191 15.69 -42.54 -5.31
CA SER A 191 16.62 -42.51 -6.44
C SER A 191 15.92 -42.75 -7.78
N ARG A 192 14.79 -43.47 -7.79
CA ARG A 192 13.97 -43.69 -8.99
C ARG A 192 13.32 -42.38 -9.44
N ASP A 193 12.73 -41.63 -8.53
CA ASP A 193 12.07 -40.37 -8.85
C ASP A 193 13.11 -39.30 -9.22
N ASN A 194 14.24 -39.26 -8.53
CA ASN A 194 15.36 -38.39 -8.88
C ASN A 194 15.86 -38.63 -10.31
N ARG A 195 15.97 -39.91 -10.72
CA ARG A 195 16.35 -40.25 -12.11
C ARG A 195 15.32 -39.77 -13.12
N LYS A 196 14.03 -39.95 -12.85
CA LYS A 196 12.96 -39.46 -13.73
C LYS A 196 12.95 -37.94 -13.82
N ILE A 197 13.20 -37.23 -12.71
CA ILE A 197 13.36 -35.77 -12.71
C ILE A 197 14.56 -35.38 -13.59
N ALA A 198 15.70 -36.07 -13.48
CA ALA A 198 16.85 -35.82 -14.33
C ALA A 198 16.53 -36.03 -15.83
N GLU A 199 15.75 -37.06 -16.18
CA GLU A 199 15.28 -37.29 -17.56
C GLU A 199 14.37 -36.15 -18.04
N LEU A 200 13.45 -35.66 -17.21
CA LEU A 200 12.59 -34.51 -17.53
C LEU A 200 13.42 -33.24 -17.74
N LYS A 201 14.38 -32.96 -16.86
CA LYS A 201 15.32 -31.83 -17.00
C LYS A 201 16.11 -31.92 -18.31
N PHE A 202 16.55 -33.13 -18.67
CA PHE A 202 17.29 -33.38 -19.90
C PHE A 202 16.43 -33.16 -21.16
N LYS A 203 15.13 -33.47 -21.11
CA LYS A 203 14.19 -33.14 -22.20
C LYS A 203 13.89 -31.64 -22.27
N PHE A 204 13.67 -31.03 -21.12
CA PHE A 204 13.28 -29.62 -21.01
C PHE A 204 14.41 -28.67 -21.46
N ALA A 205 15.61 -28.80 -20.90
CA ALA A 205 16.69 -27.81 -21.09
C ALA A 205 17.06 -27.50 -22.56
N PRO A 206 17.31 -28.48 -23.45
CA PRO A 206 17.63 -28.20 -24.84
C PRO A 206 16.45 -27.59 -25.59
N LYS A 207 15.23 -28.07 -25.32
CA LYS A 207 14.00 -27.57 -25.95
C LYS A 207 13.73 -26.12 -25.52
N PHE A 208 13.73 -25.85 -24.23
CA PHE A 208 13.59 -24.50 -23.67
C PHE A 208 14.60 -23.51 -24.26
N LYS A 209 15.87 -23.91 -24.39
CA LYS A 209 16.90 -23.06 -24.98
C LYS A 209 16.57 -22.73 -26.44
N TRP A 210 16.14 -23.71 -27.23
CA TRP A 210 15.75 -23.51 -28.63
C TRP A 210 14.58 -22.53 -28.77
N GLU A 211 13.48 -22.78 -28.07
CA GLU A 211 12.26 -21.96 -28.16
C GLU A 211 12.51 -20.52 -27.71
N ARG A 212 13.24 -20.32 -26.60
CA ARG A 212 13.60 -18.98 -26.11
C ARG A 212 14.49 -18.21 -27.10
N MET A 213 15.37 -18.89 -27.84
CA MET A 213 16.18 -18.24 -28.89
C MET A 213 15.32 -17.85 -30.09
N GLY A 214 14.35 -18.69 -30.46
CA GLY A 214 13.37 -18.41 -31.52
C GLY A 214 12.55 -17.15 -31.23
N ALA A 215 11.89 -17.10 -30.06
CA ALA A 215 11.09 -15.94 -29.66
C ALA A 215 11.91 -14.63 -29.61
N LYS A 216 13.17 -14.70 -29.16
CA LYS A 216 14.08 -13.54 -29.21
C LYS A 216 14.41 -13.10 -30.63
N ALA A 217 14.57 -14.04 -31.56
CA ALA A 217 14.87 -13.70 -32.95
C ALA A 217 13.65 -13.05 -33.64
N GLU A 218 12.45 -13.55 -33.37
CA GLU A 218 11.17 -13.02 -33.87
C GLU A 218 10.90 -11.61 -33.36
N GLU A 219 11.00 -11.38 -32.06
CA GLU A 219 10.83 -10.05 -31.45
C GLU A 219 11.81 -9.02 -32.05
N ASN A 220 13.08 -9.41 -32.23
CA ASN A 220 14.08 -8.55 -32.86
C ASN A 220 13.80 -8.27 -34.34
N ALA A 221 13.15 -9.20 -35.04
CA ALA A 221 12.76 -9.01 -36.44
C ALA A 221 11.56 -8.08 -36.56
N ASP A 222 10.58 -8.19 -35.66
CA ASP A 222 9.41 -7.33 -35.63
C ASP A 222 9.74 -5.90 -35.18
N ALA A 223 10.66 -5.73 -34.23
CA ALA A 223 11.15 -4.40 -33.82
C ALA A 223 11.92 -3.64 -34.91
N LYS A 224 12.30 -4.32 -36.00
CA LYS A 224 13.02 -3.72 -37.16
C LYS A 224 12.11 -3.44 -38.36
N LYS A 225 10.83 -3.83 -38.30
CA LYS A 225 9.82 -3.49 -39.31
C LYS A 225 9.22 -2.12 -38.99
#